data_AF-A0A359E893-F1
#
_entry.id   AF-A0A359E893-F1
#
_cell.length_a   1.000
_cell.length_b   1.000
_cell.length_c   1.000
_cell.angle_alpha   90.00
_cell.angle_beta   90.00
_cell.angle_gamma   90.00
#
_symmetry.space_group_name_H-M   'P 1'
#
loop_
_entity.id
_entity.type
_entity.pdbx_description
1 polymer ?
#
loop_
_entity_poly.entity_id
_entity_poly.type
_entity_poly.pdbx_seq_one_letter_code
_entity_poly.pdbx_strand_id
1 'polypeptide(L)'
;AEVTLAGRKFTIKKQFLDDLKEARMSRFIKKLDRALMIFHSPIDNTVGIDNASMIFNAAKHPKSFVSLDEASHLLSNDKDSKYVGKVLATWAEKYI
;
A
#
# COMPACT_ATOMS: atom_id res chain seq x y z
N ALA A 1 -9.45 -4.36 -20.11
CA ALA A 1 -8.03 -4.38 -20.49
C ALA A 1 -7.37 -5.57 -19.81
N GLU A 2 -6.45 -6.26 -20.48
CA GLU A 2 -5.64 -7.33 -19.87
C GLU A 2 -4.33 -6.70 -19.39
N VAL A 3 -3.98 -6.93 -18.13
CA VAL A 3 -2.70 -6.50 -17.56
C VAL A 3 -2.00 -7.69 -16.92
N THR A 4 -0.68 -7.68 -16.88
CA THR A 4 0.10 -8.70 -16.19
C THR A 4 0.58 -8.12 -14.87
N LEU A 5 0.22 -8.76 -13.75
CA LEU A 5 0.68 -8.42 -12.40
C LEU A 5 1.35 -9.65 -11.81
N ALA A 6 2.59 -9.52 -11.36
CA ALA A 6 3.34 -10.62 -10.74
C ALA A 6 3.37 -11.92 -11.58
N GLY A 7 3.52 -11.80 -12.90
CA GLY A 7 3.55 -12.93 -13.83
C GLY A 7 2.19 -13.59 -14.09
N ARG A 8 1.10 -13.07 -13.52
CA ARG A 8 -0.27 -13.54 -13.75
C ARG A 8 -1.06 -12.52 -14.56
N LYS A 9 -1.87 -13.01 -15.51
CA LYS A 9 -2.76 -12.17 -16.31
C LYS A 9 -4.04 -11.88 -15.52
N PHE A 10 -4.39 -10.61 -15.42
CA PHE A 10 -5.62 -10.14 -14.83
C PHE A 10 -6.41 -9.32 -15.85
N THR A 11 -7.71 -9.56 -15.92
CA THR A 11 -8.62 -8.70 -16.65
C THR A 11 -9.10 -7.59 -15.73
N ILE A 12 -8.69 -6.35 -16.00
CA ILE A 12 -9.13 -5.17 -15.27
C ILE A 12 -10.08 -4.37 -16.15
N LYS A 13 -11.18 -3.88 -15.56
CA LYS A 13 -12.12 -3.01 -16.28
C LYS A 13 -11.41 -1.73 -16.70
N LYS A 14 -11.63 -1.29 -17.94
CA LYS A 14 -11.09 -0.01 -18.42
C LYS A 14 -11.49 1.15 -17.50
N GLN A 15 -12.74 1.13 -17.02
CA GLN A 15 -13.26 2.08 -16.05
C GLN A 15 -12.37 2.22 -14.81
N PHE A 16 -11.83 1.13 -14.25
CA PHE A 16 -10.94 1.22 -13.09
C PHE A 16 -9.66 2.01 -13.39
N LEU A 17 -9.10 1.88 -14.59
CA LEU A 17 -7.92 2.64 -15.00
C LEU A 17 -8.26 4.11 -15.26
N ASP A 18 -9.43 4.38 -15.83
CA ASP A 18 -9.91 5.73 -16.09
C ASP A 18 -10.23 6.45 -14.75
N ASP A 19 -10.88 5.76 -13.81
CA ASP A 19 -11.14 6.25 -12.45
C ASP A 19 -9.83 6.56 -11.71
N LEU A 20 -8.79 5.73 -11.85
CA LEU A 20 -7.48 6.01 -11.23
C LEU A 20 -6.79 7.23 -11.84
N LYS A 21 -6.96 7.49 -13.14
CA LYS A 21 -6.41 8.68 -13.81
C LYS A 21 -7.14 9.95 -13.38
N GLU A 22 -8.45 9.86 -13.19
CA GLU A 22 -9.28 10.98 -12.74
C GLU A 22 -9.20 11.21 -11.22
N ALA A 23 -9.00 10.14 -10.46
CA ALA A 23 -8.83 10.19 -9.01
C ALA A 23 -7.49 10.83 -8.64
N ARG A 24 -7.57 12.05 -8.11
CA ARG A 24 -6.43 12.67 -7.42
C ARG A 24 -6.25 11.98 -6.06
N MET A 25 -5.62 10.80 -6.04
CA MET A 25 -5.40 9.98 -4.84
C MET A 25 -4.84 10.79 -3.67
N SER A 26 -3.91 11.71 -3.91
CA SER A 26 -3.37 12.63 -2.90
C SER A 26 -4.45 13.47 -2.19
N ARG A 27 -5.48 13.92 -2.92
CA ARG A 27 -6.61 14.67 -2.35
C ARG A 27 -7.48 13.78 -1.47
N PHE A 28 -7.73 12.54 -1.88
CA PHE A 28 -8.49 11.58 -1.09
C PHE A 28 -7.75 11.20 0.19
N ILE A 29 -6.46 10.87 0.08
CA ILE A 29 -5.60 10.53 1.23
C ILE A 29 -5.57 11.69 2.24
N LYS A 30 -5.47 12.94 1.77
CA LYS A 30 -5.49 14.14 2.65
C LYS A 30 -6.83 14.32 3.40
N LYS A 31 -7.92 13.74 2.90
CA LYS A 31 -9.28 13.81 3.44
C LYS A 31 -9.74 12.50 4.11
N LEU A 32 -8.85 11.50 4.26
CA LEU A 32 -9.19 10.16 4.75
C LEU A 32 -9.85 10.15 6.14
N ASP A 33 -9.52 11.13 6.99
CA ASP A 33 -10.09 11.32 8.34
C ASP A 33 -10.02 10.07 9.25
N ARG A 34 -9.02 9.21 9.02
CA ARG A 34 -8.78 7.98 9.78
C ARG A 34 -7.28 7.81 9.99
N ALA A 35 -6.93 7.03 11.01
CA ALA A 35 -5.55 6.60 11.20
C ALA A 35 -5.08 5.79 9.99
N LEU A 36 -3.86 6.04 9.52
CA LEU A 36 -3.29 5.36 8.36
C LEU A 36 -1.98 4.63 8.73
N MET A 37 -1.88 3.37 8.33
CA MET A 37 -0.66 2.58 8.43
C MET A 37 -0.23 2.12 7.04
N ILE A 38 1.04 2.31 6.72
CA ILE A 38 1.65 1.93 5.44
C ILE A 38 2.76 0.92 5.71
N PHE A 39 2.73 -0.20 5.00
CA PHE A 39 3.81 -1.18 4.98
C PHE A 39 4.41 -1.20 3.57
N HIS A 40 5.73 -1.08 3.46
CA HIS A 40 6.37 -1.09 2.14
C HIS A 40 7.83 -1.57 2.25
N SER A 41 8.28 -2.38 1.29
CA SER A 41 9.71 -2.71 1.17
C SER A 41 10.45 -1.64 0.36
N PRO A 42 11.61 -1.14 0.82
CA PRO A 42 12.45 -0.23 0.04
C PRO A 42 12.96 -0.84 -1.27
N ILE A 43 12.98 -2.18 -1.41
CA ILE A 43 13.49 -2.89 -2.59
C ILE A 43 12.36 -3.52 -3.44
N ASP A 44 11.12 -3.07 -3.26
CA ASP A 44 9.99 -3.54 -4.06
C ASP A 44 10.17 -3.16 -5.55
N ASN A 45 10.39 -4.18 -6.39
CA ASN A 45 10.63 -4.05 -7.82
C ASN A 45 9.34 -3.92 -8.67
N THR A 46 8.16 -4.01 -8.06
CA THR A 46 6.87 -3.86 -8.76
C THR A 46 6.29 -2.47 -8.51
N VAL A 47 6.32 -2.01 -7.27
CA VAL A 47 5.87 -0.67 -6.86
C VAL A 47 6.96 -0.03 -6.00
N GLY A 48 7.70 0.92 -6.56
CA GLY A 48 8.81 1.56 -5.86
C GLY A 48 8.37 2.33 -4.60
N ILE A 49 9.31 2.45 -3.65
CA ILE A 49 9.12 3.06 -2.32
C ILE A 49 8.57 4.50 -2.36
N ASP A 50 8.81 5.23 -3.46
CA ASP A 50 8.30 6.59 -3.65
C ASP A 50 6.77 6.67 -3.58
N ASN A 51 6.06 5.59 -3.92
CA ASN A 51 4.61 5.52 -3.76
C ASN A 51 4.21 5.59 -2.28
N ALA A 52 4.87 4.83 -1.41
CA ALA A 52 4.64 4.88 0.03
C ALA A 52 4.98 6.27 0.59
N SER A 53 6.09 6.86 0.15
CA SER A 53 6.49 8.23 0.51
C SER A 53 5.43 9.26 0.10
N MET A 54 4.88 9.15 -1.12
CA MET A 54 3.81 10.03 -1.61
C MET A 54 2.54 9.90 -0.74
N ILE A 55 2.12 8.68 -0.42
CA ILE A 55 0.95 8.43 0.43
C ILE A 55 1.18 9.00 1.83
N PHE A 56 2.34 8.71 2.42
CA PHE A 56 2.70 9.19 3.76
C PHE A 56 2.73 10.71 3.83
N ASN A 57 3.29 11.38 2.82
CA ASN A 57 3.33 12.83 2.75
C ASN A 57 1.95 13.47 2.55
N ALA A 58 1.08 12.83 1.76
CA ALA A 58 -0.29 13.32 1.53
C ALA A 58 -1.20 13.17 2.76
N ALA A 59 -0.97 12.16 3.61
CA ALA A 59 -1.81 11.86 4.76
C ALA A 59 -1.63 12.87 5.91
N LYS A 60 -2.68 13.08 6.69
CA LYS A 60 -2.62 13.79 7.99
C LYS A 60 -2.33 12.78 9.12
N HIS A 61 -1.88 13.28 10.28
CA HIS A 61 -1.75 12.43 11.46
C HIS A 61 -3.13 12.00 12.00
N PRO A 62 -3.24 10.83 12.65
CA PRO A 62 -2.16 9.86 12.89
C PRO A 62 -1.83 9.00 11.65
N LYS A 63 -0.55 8.97 11.29
CA LYS A 63 -0.01 8.20 10.16
C LYS A 63 1.28 7.50 10.56
N SER A 64 1.45 6.26 10.11
CA SER A 64 2.56 5.38 10.45
C SER A 64 3.11 4.71 9.20
N PHE A 65 4.41 4.49 9.18
CA PHE A 65 5.10 3.74 8.13
C PHE A 65 5.96 2.65 8.76
N VAL A 66 5.92 1.45 8.20
CA VAL A 66 6.75 0.32 8.59
C VAL A 66 7.47 -0.20 7.35
N SER A 67 8.80 -0.18 7.41
CA SER A 67 9.63 -0.82 6.39
C SER A 67 9.49 -2.33 6.48
N LEU A 68 9.40 -2.97 5.31
CA LEU A 68 9.42 -4.44 5.17
C LEU A 68 10.78 -4.98 4.75
N ASP A 69 11.82 -4.16 4.83
CA ASP A 69 13.21 -4.55 4.55
C ASP A 69 13.33 -5.24 3.18
N GLU A 70 13.74 -6.51 3.13
CA GLU A 70 13.97 -7.24 1.88
C GLU A 70 12.71 -7.94 1.32
N ALA A 71 11.52 -7.70 1.90
CA ALA A 71 10.30 -8.38 1.48
C ALA A 71 9.94 -8.10 0.02
N SER A 72 9.57 -9.15 -0.71
CA SER A 72 9.05 -9.00 -2.07
C SER A 72 7.67 -8.35 -2.08
N HIS A 73 7.28 -7.77 -3.22
CA HIS A 73 5.95 -7.15 -3.43
C HIS A 73 4.78 -8.06 -3.01
N LEU A 74 4.94 -9.38 -3.17
CA LEU A 74 3.91 -10.37 -2.92
C LEU A 74 3.97 -10.98 -1.52
N LEU A 75 4.92 -10.55 -0.67
CA LEU A 75 5.18 -11.16 0.63
C LEU A 75 5.34 -12.68 0.53
N SER A 76 6.09 -13.15 -0.47
CA SER A 76 6.25 -14.57 -0.79
C SER A 76 6.94 -15.37 0.31
N ASN A 77 7.66 -14.70 1.22
CA ASN A 77 8.23 -15.27 2.42
C ASN A 77 7.21 -15.21 3.57
N ASP A 78 6.97 -16.36 4.22
CA ASP A 78 5.96 -16.48 5.27
C ASP A 78 6.29 -15.63 6.52
N LYS A 79 7.59 -15.35 6.76
CA LYS A 79 8.03 -14.51 7.87
C LYS A 79 7.55 -13.07 7.71
N ASP A 80 7.64 -12.51 6.50
CA ASP A 80 7.29 -11.12 6.23
C ASP A 80 5.78 -10.92 6.33
N SER A 81 4.99 -11.83 5.78
CA SER A 81 3.52 -11.79 5.89
C SER A 81 3.04 -11.95 7.34
N LYS A 82 3.65 -12.85 8.13
CA LYS A 82 3.36 -12.98 9.56
C LYS A 82 3.77 -11.73 10.35
N TYR A 83 4.90 -11.12 10.02
CA TYR A 83 5.34 -9.86 10.63
C TYR A 83 4.34 -8.73 10.38
N VAL A 84 3.94 -8.52 9.12
CA VAL A 84 2.91 -7.54 8.74
C VAL A 84 1.63 -7.76 9.54
N GLY A 85 1.13 -9.00 9.58
CA GLY A 85 -0.11 -9.32 10.30
C GLY A 85 -0.04 -9.00 11.79
N LYS A 86 1.05 -9.35 12.46
CA LYS A 86 1.25 -9.07 13.89
C LYS A 86 1.32 -7.58 14.18
N VAL A 87 2.13 -6.86 13.41
CA VAL A 87 2.32 -5.41 13.59
C VAL A 87 1.02 -4.65 13.31
N LEU A 88 0.28 -5.03 12.26
CA LEU A 88 -1.02 -4.45 11.94
C LEU A 88 -2.03 -4.69 13.06
N ALA A 89 -2.13 -5.93 13.57
CA ALA A 89 -3.07 -6.27 14.64
C ALA A 89 -2.83 -5.40 15.88
N THR A 90 -1.59 -5.36 16.38
CA THR A 90 -1.23 -4.56 17.55
C THR A 90 -1.41 -3.06 17.33
N TRP A 91 -1.08 -2.54 16.14
CA TRP A 91 -1.28 -1.12 15.84
C TRP A 91 -2.77 -0.74 15.79
N ALA A 92 -3.61 -1.63 15.23
CA ALA A 92 -5.04 -1.38 15.03
C ALA A 92 -5.84 -1.38 16.35
N GLU A 93 -5.39 -2.12 17.38
CA GLU A 93 -6.00 -2.14 18.72
C GLU A 93 -6.19 -0.74 19.33
N LYS A 94 -5.41 0.25 18.91
CA LYS A 94 -5.56 1.64 19.37
C LYS A 94 -6.82 2.35 18.82
N TYR A 95 -7.41 1.84 17.73
CA TYR A 95 -8.43 2.54 16.95
C TYR A 95 -9.73 1.76 16.76
N ILE A 96 -9.79 0.51 17.22
CA ILE A 96 -10.96 -0.37 17.20
C ILE A 96 -11.51 -0.46 18.62
#